data_AF-A0A5A7W0F9-F1
#
_entry.id   AF-A0A5A7W0F9-F1
#
_cell.length_a   1.000
_cell.length_b   1.000
_cell.length_c   1.000
_cell.angle_alpha   90.00
_cell.angle_beta   90.00
_cell.angle_gamma   90.00
#
_symmetry.space_group_name_H-M   'P 1'
#
loop_
_entity.id
_entity.type
_entity.pdbx_description
1 polymer ?
#
loop_
_entity_poly.entity_id
_entity_poly.type
_entity_poly.pdbx_seq_one_letter_code
_entity_poly.pdbx_strand_id
1 'polypeptide(L)'
;METAVMADAPSKRSWKDLADFDLSVPEDALALVERFQGEWYNGGLSQLFANWNRADIVLIPEALRIVGAPEAAPIVEAAIAEFPGDQDDWRDLALKAMLDPSSPLGNRLWDLNSPLGDHEDAIQKAVVAYELKLSEDEDL
;
A
#
# COMPACT_ATOMS: atom_id res chain seq x y z
N MET A 1 45.15 -28.30 -3.94
CA MET A 1 43.82 -28.02 -3.36
C MET A 1 43.45 -26.62 -3.81
N GLU A 2 42.68 -26.51 -4.89
CA GLU A 2 42.11 -25.23 -5.34
C GLU A 2 40.92 -24.91 -4.44
N THR A 3 41.00 -23.78 -3.74
CA THR A 3 39.88 -23.16 -3.04
C THR A 3 38.94 -22.57 -4.08
N ALA A 4 37.78 -23.19 -4.27
CA ALA A 4 36.68 -22.61 -5.03
C ALA A 4 36.21 -21.35 -4.32
N VAL A 5 36.38 -20.19 -4.97
CA VAL A 5 35.76 -18.93 -4.57
C VAL A 5 34.27 -19.12 -4.79
N MET A 6 33.51 -19.31 -3.70
CA MET A 6 32.06 -19.21 -3.75
C MET A 6 31.73 -17.79 -4.17
N ALA A 7 31.20 -17.63 -5.38
CA ALA A 7 30.63 -16.37 -5.82
C ALA A 7 29.56 -15.97 -4.80
N ASP A 8 29.74 -14.81 -4.18
CA ASP A 8 28.74 -14.21 -3.31
C ASP A 8 27.42 -14.17 -4.08
N ALA A 9 26.39 -14.81 -3.53
CA ALA A 9 25.05 -14.70 -4.10
C ALA A 9 24.72 -13.20 -4.17
N PRO A 10 24.15 -12.70 -5.28
CA PRO A 10 23.80 -11.29 -5.39
C PRO A 10 22.94 -10.91 -4.18
N SER A 11 23.32 -9.83 -3.49
CA SER A 11 22.56 -9.33 -2.34
C SER A 11 21.10 -9.19 -2.75
N LYS A 12 20.18 -9.76 -1.97
CA LYS A 12 18.75 -9.55 -2.20
C LYS A 12 18.49 -8.04 -2.30
N ARG A 13 17.76 -7.61 -3.34
CA ARG A 13 17.35 -6.20 -3.47
C ARG A 13 16.60 -5.81 -2.19
N SER A 14 16.84 -4.57 -1.73
CA SER A 14 16.07 -4.02 -0.62
C SER A 14 14.60 -4.01 -1.02
N TRP A 15 13.69 -4.34 -0.08
CA TRP A 15 12.25 -4.28 -0.37
C TRP A 15 11.82 -2.89 -0.86
N LYS A 16 12.55 -1.84 -0.48
CA LYS A 16 12.31 -0.45 -0.94
C LYS A 16 12.52 -0.28 -2.44
N ASP A 17 13.34 -1.13 -3.07
CA ASP A 17 13.64 -1.07 -4.50
C ASP A 17 12.64 -1.88 -5.34
N LEU A 18 11.58 -2.41 -4.70
CA LEU A 18 10.55 -3.23 -5.34
C LEU A 18 9.23 -2.47 -5.56
N ALA A 19 9.20 -1.16 -5.30
CA ALA A 19 8.01 -0.35 -5.54
C ALA A 19 7.77 -0.21 -7.05
N ASP A 20 6.52 -0.42 -7.47
CA ASP A 20 6.06 -0.23 -8.84
C ASP A 20 5.71 1.24 -9.12
N PHE A 21 5.56 2.07 -8.08
CA PHE A 21 5.12 3.47 -8.16
C PHE A 21 6.20 4.46 -7.69
N ASP A 22 6.33 5.59 -8.39
CA ASP A 22 7.20 6.72 -8.04
C ASP A 22 6.36 7.95 -7.67
N LEU A 23 6.32 8.32 -6.38
CA LEU A 23 5.54 9.47 -5.91
C LEU A 23 6.06 10.84 -6.39
N SER A 24 7.21 10.90 -7.05
CA SER A 24 7.64 12.12 -7.75
C SER A 24 6.90 12.34 -9.07
N VAL A 25 6.21 11.32 -9.58
CA VAL A 25 5.33 11.34 -10.75
C VAL A 25 3.88 11.49 -10.27
N PRO A 26 3.20 12.61 -10.56
CA PRO A 26 1.82 12.86 -10.13
C PRO A 26 0.82 11.76 -10.51
N GLU A 27 0.97 11.20 -11.71
CA GLU A 27 0.12 10.13 -12.25
C GLU A 27 0.28 8.83 -11.46
N ASP A 28 1.49 8.51 -11.01
CA ASP A 28 1.76 7.32 -10.18
C ASP A 28 1.12 7.47 -8.79
N ALA A 29 1.11 8.68 -8.22
CA ALA A 29 0.42 8.93 -6.96
C ALA A 29 -1.10 8.71 -7.10
N LEU A 30 -1.70 9.18 -8.20
CA LEU A 30 -3.11 8.92 -8.51
C LEU A 30 -3.37 7.42 -8.71
N ALA A 31 -2.60 6.77 -9.58
CA ALA A 31 -2.76 5.36 -9.90
C ALA A 31 -2.59 4.46 -8.66
N LEU A 32 -1.68 4.81 -7.75
CA LEU A 32 -1.50 4.10 -6.49
C LEU A 32 -2.76 4.17 -5.61
N VAL A 33 -3.38 5.35 -5.48
CA VAL A 33 -4.61 5.53 -4.67
C VAL A 33 -5.79 4.81 -5.32
N GLU A 34 -5.96 4.89 -6.63
CA GLU A 34 -7.03 4.18 -7.35
C GLU A 34 -6.92 2.66 -7.20
N ARG A 35 -5.69 2.13 -7.37
CA ARG A 35 -5.43 0.70 -7.21
C ARG A 35 -5.66 0.27 -5.75
N PHE A 36 -5.30 1.13 -4.78
CA PHE A 36 -5.57 0.90 -3.36
C PHE A 36 -7.08 0.82 -3.08
N GLN A 37 -7.88 1.78 -3.59
CA GLN A 37 -9.33 1.72 -3.48
C GLN A 37 -9.89 0.42 -4.08
N GLY A 38 -9.38 0.00 -5.24
CA GLY A 38 -9.76 -1.26 -5.88
C GLY A 38 -9.57 -2.48 -4.98
N GLU A 39 -8.41 -2.63 -4.34
CA GLU A 39 -8.19 -3.74 -3.39
C GLU A 39 -9.06 -3.64 -2.14
N TRP A 40 -9.14 -2.43 -1.58
CA TRP A 40 -9.90 -2.17 -0.37
C TRP A 40 -11.40 -2.46 -0.57
N TYR A 41 -11.98 -2.09 -1.70
CA TYR A 41 -13.38 -2.43 -2.01
C TYR A 41 -13.61 -3.91 -2.25
N ASN A 42 -12.62 -4.64 -2.76
CA ASN A 42 -12.76 -6.07 -3.07
C ASN A 42 -12.69 -6.96 -1.82
N GLY A 43 -11.85 -6.62 -0.84
CA GLY A 43 -11.65 -7.47 0.35
C GLY A 43 -11.07 -6.77 1.57
N GLY A 44 -11.16 -5.44 1.62
CA GLY A 44 -10.68 -4.64 2.72
C GLY A 44 -9.15 -4.56 2.79
N LEU A 45 -8.65 -4.02 3.91
CA LEU A 45 -7.21 -3.95 4.20
C LEU A 45 -6.55 -5.34 4.17
N SER A 46 -7.21 -6.39 4.65
CA SER A 46 -6.63 -7.75 4.62
C SER A 46 -6.27 -8.21 3.20
N GLN A 47 -7.12 -7.92 2.21
CA GLN A 47 -6.83 -8.25 0.82
C GLN A 47 -5.67 -7.41 0.25
N LEU A 48 -5.63 -6.11 0.53
CA LEU A 48 -4.52 -5.22 0.14
C LEU A 48 -3.17 -5.82 0.57
N PHE A 49 -3.01 -6.11 1.86
CA PHE A 49 -1.74 -6.63 2.39
C PHE A 49 -1.41 -8.05 1.90
N ALA A 50 -2.42 -8.86 1.54
CA ALA A 50 -2.21 -10.20 0.99
C ALA A 50 -1.78 -10.19 -0.49
N ASN A 51 -2.19 -9.18 -1.24
CA ASN A 51 -1.96 -9.11 -2.69
C ASN A 51 -0.72 -8.28 -3.06
N TRP A 52 -0.37 -7.26 -2.29
CA TRP A 52 0.61 -6.26 -2.70
C TRP A 52 1.95 -6.37 -2.00
N ASN A 53 2.99 -5.87 -2.66
CA ASN A 53 4.31 -5.76 -2.06
C ASN A 53 4.31 -4.68 -0.97
N ARG A 54 5.08 -4.93 0.10
CA ARG A 54 5.36 -3.94 1.15
C ARG A 54 5.80 -2.59 0.57
N ALA A 55 6.60 -2.62 -0.49
CA ALA A 55 7.18 -1.46 -1.15
C ALA A 55 6.13 -0.43 -1.59
N ASP A 56 5.01 -0.90 -2.15
CA ASP A 56 3.92 -0.03 -2.62
C ASP A 56 3.01 0.37 -1.46
N ILE A 57 2.72 -0.56 -0.55
CA ILE A 57 1.81 -0.32 0.57
C ILE A 57 2.30 0.85 1.44
N VAL A 58 3.61 0.93 1.70
CA VAL A 58 4.17 2.02 2.53
C VAL A 58 4.09 3.40 1.88
N LEU A 59 3.83 3.48 0.57
CA LEU A 59 3.68 4.73 -0.16
C LEU A 59 2.26 5.27 -0.09
N ILE A 60 1.26 4.42 0.17
CA ILE A 60 -0.17 4.79 0.17
C ILE A 60 -0.47 6.00 1.07
N PRO A 61 0.04 6.10 2.32
CA PRO A 61 -0.24 7.27 3.16
C PRO A 61 0.19 8.58 2.53
N GLU A 62 1.34 8.61 1.85
CA GLU A 62 1.82 9.82 1.19
C GLU A 62 1.08 10.09 -0.11
N ALA A 63 0.75 9.05 -0.88
CA ALA A 63 -0.10 9.18 -2.07
C ALA A 63 -1.48 9.77 -1.72
N LEU A 64 -2.10 9.32 -0.61
CA LEU A 64 -3.34 9.88 -0.09
C LEU A 64 -3.21 11.38 0.23
N ARG A 65 -2.07 11.82 0.78
CA ARG A 65 -1.82 13.26 1.00
C ARG A 65 -1.66 14.03 -0.31
N ILE A 66 -0.92 13.47 -1.26
CA ILE A 66 -0.69 14.08 -2.58
C ILE A 66 -2.00 14.30 -3.33
N VAL A 67 -2.88 13.29 -3.36
CA VAL A 67 -4.17 13.39 -4.07
C VAL A 67 -5.21 14.25 -3.33
N GLY A 68 -4.94 14.65 -2.08
CA GLY A 68 -5.82 15.53 -1.30
C GLY A 68 -6.80 14.81 -0.36
N ALA A 69 -6.48 13.59 0.07
CA ALA A 69 -7.20 12.84 1.10
C ALA A 69 -6.34 12.56 2.36
N PRO A 70 -5.71 13.58 2.98
CA PRO A 70 -4.75 13.39 4.07
C PRO A 70 -5.36 12.76 5.33
N GLU A 71 -6.67 12.89 5.56
CA GLU A 71 -7.35 12.35 6.73
C GLU A 71 -7.44 10.82 6.73
N ALA A 72 -7.37 10.18 5.55
CA ALA A 72 -7.34 8.72 5.42
C ALA A 72 -5.95 8.12 5.71
N ALA A 73 -4.88 8.91 5.52
CA ALA A 73 -3.51 8.45 5.64
C ALA A 73 -3.16 7.83 7.02
N PRO A 74 -3.55 8.41 8.17
CA PRO A 74 -3.27 7.83 9.49
C PRO A 74 -3.88 6.44 9.70
N ILE A 75 -4.96 6.10 9.01
CA ILE A 75 -5.63 4.81 9.14
C ILE A 75 -4.82 3.73 8.42
N VAL A 76 -4.30 4.05 7.24
CA VAL A 76 -3.40 3.16 6.50
C VAL A 76 -2.06 3.02 7.24
N GLU A 77 -1.54 4.09 7.85
CA GLU A 77 -0.35 4.03 8.73
C GLU A 77 -0.58 3.12 9.93
N ALA A 78 -1.76 3.19 10.57
CA ALA A 78 -2.12 2.30 11.65
C ALA A 78 -2.18 0.83 11.19
N ALA A 79 -2.71 0.57 9.99
CA ALA A 79 -2.72 -0.78 9.40
C ALA A 79 -1.31 -1.30 9.13
N ILE A 80 -0.42 -0.45 8.60
CA ILE A 80 1.00 -0.77 8.37
C ILE A 80 1.70 -1.11 9.69
N ALA A 81 1.39 -0.38 10.78
CA ALA A 81 2.01 -0.57 12.08
C ALA A 81 1.68 -1.92 12.76
N GLU A 82 0.67 -2.65 12.28
CA GLU A 82 0.33 -3.99 12.77
C GLU A 82 1.30 -5.07 12.22
N PHE A 83 2.15 -4.73 11.25
CA PHE A 83 3.12 -5.65 10.65
C PHE A 83 4.54 -5.50 11.23
N PRO A 84 5.31 -6.60 11.34
CA PRO A 84 6.71 -6.54 11.76
C PRO A 84 7.57 -5.72 10.77
N GLY A 85 8.33 -4.76 11.31
CA GLY A 85 9.17 -3.87 10.49
C GLY A 85 10.39 -4.56 9.85
N ASP A 86 10.81 -5.71 10.39
CA ASP A 86 11.94 -6.53 9.96
C ASP A 86 11.58 -7.58 8.89
N GLN A 87 10.31 -7.71 8.52
CA GLN A 87 9.87 -8.59 7.43
C GLN A 87 9.89 -7.88 6.07
N ASP A 88 10.62 -8.43 5.12
CA ASP A 88 10.70 -7.90 3.75
C ASP A 88 9.39 -8.06 2.96
N ASP A 89 8.60 -9.11 3.28
CA ASP A 89 7.33 -9.41 2.61
C ASP A 89 6.23 -9.69 3.65
N TRP A 90 5.11 -8.99 3.51
CA TRP A 90 3.96 -9.09 4.41
C TRP A 90 2.84 -9.98 3.85
N ARG A 91 2.91 -10.38 2.57
CA ARG A 91 1.83 -11.07 1.87
C ARG A 91 1.47 -12.41 2.50
N ASP A 92 2.47 -13.23 2.84
CA ASP A 92 2.23 -14.53 3.48
C ASP A 92 1.57 -14.37 4.86
N LEU A 93 2.00 -13.36 5.63
CA LEU A 93 1.43 -13.07 6.94
C LEU A 93 -0.02 -12.59 6.83
N ALA A 94 -0.28 -11.69 5.89
CA ALA A 94 -1.61 -11.16 5.62
C ALA A 94 -2.56 -12.22 5.06
N LEU A 95 -2.10 -13.06 4.11
CA LEU A 95 -2.87 -14.17 3.56
C LEU A 95 -3.25 -15.16 4.66
N LYS A 96 -2.29 -15.53 5.52
CA LYS A 96 -2.59 -16.40 6.66
C LYS A 96 -3.60 -15.76 7.61
N ALA A 97 -3.47 -14.47 7.89
CA ALA A 97 -4.40 -13.74 8.74
C ALA A 97 -5.80 -13.63 8.13
N MET A 98 -5.90 -13.50 6.81
CA MET A 98 -7.17 -13.46 6.06
C MET A 98 -7.89 -14.82 6.08
N LEU A 99 -7.13 -15.93 6.06
CA LEU A 99 -7.69 -17.29 6.05
C LEU A 99 -8.04 -17.83 7.44
N ASP A 100 -7.56 -17.21 8.51
CA ASP A 100 -7.81 -17.61 9.90
C ASP A 100 -8.74 -16.61 10.60
N PRO A 101 -10.02 -16.97 10.84
CA PRO A 101 -10.99 -16.10 11.53
C PRO A 101 -10.61 -15.74 12.97
N SER A 102 -9.65 -16.45 13.57
CA SER A 102 -9.16 -16.16 14.92
C SER A 102 -7.89 -15.30 14.93
N SER A 103 -7.37 -14.92 13.75
CA SER A 103 -6.16 -14.13 13.62
C SER A 103 -6.28 -12.77 14.30
N PRO A 104 -5.41 -12.44 15.28
CA PRO A 104 -5.37 -11.11 15.86
C PRO A 104 -5.11 -10.04 14.80
N LEU A 105 -4.15 -10.27 13.89
CA LEU A 105 -3.85 -9.34 12.79
C LEU A 105 -5.07 -9.14 11.89
N GLY A 106 -5.76 -10.22 11.52
CA GLY A 106 -6.95 -10.15 10.67
C GLY A 106 -8.06 -9.32 11.30
N ASN A 107 -8.30 -9.49 12.60
CA ASN A 107 -9.28 -8.70 13.36
C ASN A 107 -8.90 -7.22 13.44
N ARG A 108 -7.61 -6.91 13.64
CA ARG A 108 -7.13 -5.52 13.68
C ARG A 108 -7.29 -4.82 12.34
N LEU A 109 -6.95 -5.50 11.25
CA LEU A 109 -7.18 -4.98 9.89
C LEU A 109 -8.67 -4.85 9.58
N TRP A 110 -9.51 -5.77 10.07
CA TRP A 110 -10.96 -5.68 9.95
C TRP A 110 -11.51 -4.41 10.62
N ASP A 111 -11.13 -4.18 11.88
CA ASP A 111 -11.59 -3.04 12.69
C ASP A 111 -11.22 -1.68 12.05
N LEU A 112 -10.09 -1.62 11.33
CA LEU A 112 -9.63 -0.41 10.65
C LEU A 112 -10.39 -0.11 9.33
N ASN A 113 -11.13 -1.06 8.76
CA ASN A 113 -11.92 -0.79 7.55
C ASN A 113 -13.06 0.20 7.82
N SER A 114 -13.70 0.17 8.99
CA SER A 114 -14.82 1.07 9.27
C SER A 114 -14.38 2.54 9.36
N PRO A 115 -13.34 2.91 10.13
CA PRO A 115 -12.81 4.27 10.11
C PRO A 115 -12.34 4.70 8.72
N LEU A 116 -11.74 3.79 7.93
CA LEU A 116 -11.35 4.10 6.55
C LEU A 116 -12.59 4.38 5.68
N GLY A 117 -13.66 3.61 5.90
CA GLY A 117 -14.98 3.77 5.29
C GLY A 117 -15.60 5.14 5.55
N ASP A 118 -15.40 5.72 6.74
CA ASP A 118 -15.88 7.07 7.06
C ASP A 118 -15.23 8.16 6.17
N HIS A 119 -14.11 7.85 5.50
CA HIS A 119 -13.42 8.74 4.57
C HIS A 119 -13.63 8.37 3.09
N GLU A 120 -14.44 7.36 2.78
CA GLU A 120 -14.65 6.86 1.41
C GLU A 120 -15.01 7.99 0.42
N ASP A 121 -16.04 8.76 0.74
CA ASP A 121 -16.51 9.89 -0.08
C ASP A 121 -15.41 10.95 -0.28
N ALA A 122 -14.58 11.17 0.74
CA ALA A 122 -13.49 12.15 0.68
C ALA A 122 -12.36 11.66 -0.24
N ILE A 123 -11.98 10.38 -0.14
CA ILE A 123 -10.99 9.75 -1.02
C ILE A 123 -11.50 9.81 -2.47
N GLN A 124 -12.75 9.41 -2.72
CA GLN A 124 -13.30 9.41 -4.08
C GLN A 124 -13.34 10.81 -4.70
N LYS A 125 -13.72 11.84 -3.93
CA LYS A 125 -13.71 13.23 -4.39
C LYS A 125 -12.29 13.74 -4.66
N ALA A 126 -11.33 13.36 -3.82
CA ALA A 126 -9.93 13.72 -3.97
C ALA A 126 -9.34 13.13 -5.27
N VAL A 127 -9.58 11.84 -5.54
CA VAL A 127 -9.17 11.17 -6.78
C VAL A 127 -9.72 11.87 -8.01
N VAL A 128 -11.04 12.13 -8.07
CA VAL A 128 -11.68 12.81 -9.22
C VAL A 128 -11.16 14.24 -9.40
N ALA A 129 -10.96 14.98 -8.30
CA ALA A 129 -10.43 16.34 -8.36
C ALA A 129 -8.97 16.37 -8.83
N TYR A 130 -8.17 15.40 -8.42
CA TYR A 130 -6.78 15.28 -8.80
C TYR A 130 -6.63 14.85 -10.27
N GLU A 131 -7.43 13.88 -10.72
CA GLU A 131 -7.50 13.46 -12.13
C GLU A 131 -7.85 14.64 -13.04
N LEU A 132 -8.88 15.43 -12.68
CA LEU A 132 -9.25 16.63 -13.42
C LEU A 132 -8.08 17.62 -13.51
N LYS A 133 -7.39 17.88 -12.40
CA LYS A 133 -6.24 18.78 -12.37
C LYS A 133 -5.12 18.31 -13.30
N LEU A 134 -4.80 17.01 -13.31
CA LEU A 134 -3.78 16.47 -14.22
C LEU A 134 -4.18 16.69 -15.68
N SER A 135 -5.45 16.45 -16.03
CA SER A 135 -5.93 16.67 -17.40
C SER A 135 -5.86 18.13 -17.85
N GLU A 136 -6.05 19.10 -16.94
CA GLU A 136 -5.93 20.52 -17.23
C GLU A 136 -4.47 20.96 -17.44
N ASP A 137 -3.52 20.33 -16.73
CA ASP A 137 -2.10 20.63 -16.83
C ASP A 137 -1.46 20.03 -18.11
N GLU A 138 -2.01 18.95 -18.67
CA GLU A 138 -1.58 18.35 -19.95
C GLU A 138 -1.96 19.20 -21.19
N ASP A 139 -2.96 20.08 -21.07
CA ASP A 139 -3.48 20.92 -22.15
C ASP A 139 -2.72 22.26 -22.34
N LEU A 140 -1.63 22.50 -21.59
CA LEU A 140 -0.82 23.74 -21.59
C LEU A 140 0.56 23.59 -22.26
#